data_AF-A0A822FEG2-F1
#
_entry.id   AF-A0A822FEG2-F1
#
_cell.length_a   1.000
_cell.length_b   1.000
_cell.length_c   1.000
_cell.angle_alpha   90.00
_cell.angle_beta   90.00
_cell.angle_gamma   90.00
#
_symmetry.space_group_name_H-M   'P 1'
#
loop_
_entity.id
_entity.type
_entity.pdbx_description
1 polymer ?
#
loop_
_entity_poly.entity_id
_entity_poly.type
_entity_poly.pdbx_seq_one_letter_code
_entity_poly.pdbx_strand_id
1 'polypeptide(L)'
;EYEFFLIIYPGRLHRMNEKLLTRIKEYIIELNKGLLPYINKPCIFIGHSIGSVISFSLAREMIETENKGYLIKLLVEMGRGPPHLQGLS
;
A
#
# COMPACT_ATOMS: atom_id res chain seq x y z
N GLU A 1 -9.26 4.85 -19.29
CA GLU A 1 -7.80 5.05 -19.22
C GLU A 1 -7.35 4.84 -17.79
N TYR A 2 -6.20 4.20 -17.58
CA TYR A 2 -5.66 3.91 -16.24
C TYR A 2 -4.38 4.70 -16.02
N GLU A 3 -4.25 5.28 -14.83
CA GLU A 3 -3.05 5.95 -14.36
C GLU A 3 -2.29 5.01 -13.41
N PHE A 4 -0.98 4.89 -13.61
CA PHE A 4 -0.13 4.02 -12.81
C PHE A 4 0.85 4.85 -11.97
N PHE A 5 0.88 4.56 -10.67
CA PHE A 5 1.76 5.23 -9.72
C PHE A 5 2.66 4.20 -9.05
N LEU A 6 3.97 4.47 -9.02
CA LEU A 6 4.93 3.68 -8.29
C LEU A 6 5.32 4.40 -7.00
N ILE A 7 5.21 3.70 -5.88
CA ILE A 7 5.62 4.23 -4.58
C ILE A 7 7.11 3.96 -4.37
N ILE A 8 7.88 5.02 -4.11
CA ILE A 8 9.31 4.95 -3.79
C ILE A 8 9.50 5.32 -2.32
N TYR A 9 9.89 4.34 -1.52
CA TYR A 9 10.12 4.50 -0.09
C TYR A 9 11.40 5.30 0.21
N PRO A 10 11.48 5.99 1.36
CA PRO A 10 12.72 6.59 1.84
C PRO A 10 13.86 5.57 1.87
N GLY A 11 15.07 6.02 1.53
CA GLY A 11 16.27 5.17 1.42
C GLY A 11 16.27 4.22 0.22
N ARG A 12 15.53 4.54 -0.84
CA ARG A 12 15.52 3.79 -2.12
C ARG A 12 15.63 4.74 -3.31
N LEU A 13 16.30 4.28 -4.37
CA LEU A 13 16.46 5.02 -5.64
C LEU A 13 16.91 6.47 -5.40
N HIS A 14 16.21 7.45 -5.96
CA HIS A 14 16.52 8.87 -5.80
C HIS A 14 16.30 9.40 -4.38
N ARG A 15 15.63 8.63 -3.50
CA ARG A 15 15.42 8.94 -2.08
C ARG A 15 16.46 8.27 -1.17
N MET A 16 17.60 7.81 -1.70
CA MET A 16 18.60 7.01 -0.95
C MET A 16 19.10 7.68 0.33
N ASN A 17 19.25 9.01 0.31
CA ASN A 17 19.79 9.77 1.45
C ASN A 17 18.74 10.13 2.51
N GLU A 18 17.48 9.77 2.28
CA GLU A 18 16.42 10.02 3.25
C GLU A 18 16.44 8.97 4.37
N LYS A 19 16.07 9.39 5.57
CA LYS A 19 15.98 8.51 6.73
C LYS A 19 14.96 7.41 6.49
N LEU A 20 15.36 6.16 6.73
CA LEU A 20 14.48 5.00 6.67
C LEU A 20 13.36 5.13 7.71
N LEU A 21 12.13 4.87 7.28
CA LEU A 21 11.02 4.59 8.18
C LEU A 21 11.11 3.12 8.61
N THR A 22 10.99 2.86 9.90
CA THR A 22 11.16 1.50 10.47
C THR A 22 9.85 0.93 11.01
N ARG A 23 8.77 1.72 11.02
CA ARG A 23 7.45 1.29 11.47
C ARG A 23 6.42 1.45 10.35
N ILE A 24 5.62 0.42 10.11
CA ILE A 24 4.56 0.43 9.08
C ILE A 24 3.62 1.63 9.28
N LYS A 25 3.24 1.95 10.52
CA LYS A 25 2.37 3.09 10.81
C LYS A 25 2.92 4.43 10.29
N GLU A 26 4.23 4.63 10.36
CA GLU A 26 4.87 5.84 9.83
C GLU A 26 4.76 5.90 8.31
N TYR A 27 4.95 4.76 7.63
CA TYR A 27 4.71 4.67 6.18
C TYR A 27 3.27 5.03 5.84
N ILE A 28 2.28 4.50 6.56
CA ILE A 28 0.86 4.75 6.25
C ILE A 28 0.52 6.24 6.41
N ILE A 29 0.99 6.88 7.48
CA ILE A 29 0.75 8.31 7.71
C ILE A 29 1.33 9.15 6.57
N GLU A 30 2.58 8.91 6.20
CA GLU A 30 3.26 9.68 5.16
C GLU A 30 2.68 9.39 3.76
N LEU A 31 2.36 8.13 3.47
CA LEU A 31 1.70 7.75 2.22
C LEU A 31 0.30 8.34 2.10
N ASN A 32 -0.50 8.33 3.16
CA ASN A 32 -1.85 8.88 3.13
C ASN A 32 -1.81 10.38 2.78
N LYS A 33 -0.97 11.15 3.49
CA LYS A 33 -0.77 12.58 3.21
C LYS A 33 -0.33 12.84 1.77
N GLY A 34 0.63 12.06 1.27
CA GLY A 34 1.18 12.24 -0.08
C GLY A 34 0.23 11.81 -1.20
N LEU A 35 -0.60 10.79 -0.96
CA LEU A 35 -1.48 10.21 -1.97
C LEU A 35 -2.86 10.85 -2.02
N LEU A 36 -3.37 11.39 -0.91
CA LEU A 36 -4.73 11.93 -0.83
C LEU A 36 -5.08 12.92 -1.96
N PRO A 37 -4.20 13.84 -2.39
CA PRO A 37 -4.49 14.75 -3.52
C PRO A 37 -4.70 14.04 -4.86
N TYR A 38 -4.16 12.84 -5.03
CA TYR A 38 -4.24 12.05 -6.26
C TYR A 38 -5.42 11.05 -6.27
N ILE A 39 -6.06 10.81 -5.12
CA ILE A 39 -7.19 9.87 -4.99
C ILE A 39 -8.53 10.61 -5.20
N ASN A 40 -8.74 11.04 -6.44
CA ASN A 40 -9.98 11.66 -6.92
C ASN A 40 -10.85 10.72 -7.78
N LYS A 41 -10.35 9.53 -8.11
CA LYS A 41 -11.01 8.49 -8.91
C LYS A 41 -10.91 7.13 -8.20
N PRO A 42 -11.72 6.13 -8.58
CA PRO A 42 -11.49 4.73 -8.24
C PRO A 42 -10.01 4.33 -8.36
N CYS A 43 -9.43 3.74 -7.31
CA CYS A 43 -8.04 3.29 -7.33
C CYS A 43 -7.91 1.82 -6.93
N ILE A 44 -6.81 1.21 -7.37
CA ILE A 44 -6.43 -0.15 -7.03
C ILE A 44 -5.06 -0.08 -6.37
N PHE A 45 -4.93 -0.60 -5.15
CA PHE A 45 -3.63 -0.78 -4.52
C PHE A 45 -3.11 -2.17 -4.83
N ILE A 46 -1.85 -2.22 -5.26
CA ILE A 46 -1.16 -3.47 -5.60
C ILE A 46 0.07 -3.55 -4.73
N GLY A 47 0.19 -4.64 -3.97
CA GLY A 47 1.28 -4.84 -3.02
C GLY A 47 1.83 -6.25 -3.07
N HIS A 48 3.16 -6.36 -3.13
CA HIS A 48 3.90 -7.63 -3.03
C HIS A 48 4.67 -7.72 -1.71
N SER A 49 4.64 -8.88 -1.05
CA SER A 49 5.34 -9.12 0.22
C SER A 49 4.98 -8.05 1.29
N ILE A 50 5.95 -7.27 1.79
CA ILE A 50 5.67 -6.15 2.72
C ILE A 50 4.76 -5.08 2.10
N GLY A 51 4.81 -4.91 0.78
CA GLY A 51 3.93 -4.01 0.04
C GLY A 51 2.45 -4.41 0.16
N SER A 52 2.16 -5.71 0.32
CA SER A 52 0.80 -6.20 0.58
C SER A 52 0.25 -5.68 1.90
N VAL A 53 1.07 -5.76 2.96
CA VAL A 53 0.71 -5.25 4.30
C VAL A 53 0.51 -3.74 4.25
N ILE A 54 1.45 -3.02 3.63
CA ILE A 54 1.36 -1.56 3.47
C ILE A 54 0.10 -1.17 2.70
N SER A 55 -0.20 -1.84 1.58
CA SER A 55 -1.37 -1.55 0.75
C SER A 55 -2.68 -1.78 1.50
N PHE A 56 -2.79 -2.89 2.25
CA PHE A 56 -3.95 -3.16 3.10
C PHE A 56 -4.12 -2.13 4.21
N SER A 57 -3.05 -1.83 4.94
CA SER A 57 -3.11 -0.86 6.04
C SER A 57 -3.43 0.54 5.54
N LEU A 58 -2.90 0.95 4.38
CA LEU A 58 -3.22 2.22 3.75
C LEU A 58 -4.68 2.28 3.31
N ALA A 59 -5.17 1.24 2.64
CA ALA A 59 -6.56 1.12 2.24
C ALA A 59 -7.48 1.31 3.45
N ARG A 60 -7.23 0.55 4.52
CA ARG A 60 -8.02 0.61 5.75
C ARG A 60 -7.99 2.00 6.38
N GLU A 61 -6.81 2.62 6.51
CA GLU A 61 -6.67 3.97 7.06
C GLU A 61 -7.51 4.98 6.27
N MET A 62 -7.46 4.95 4.93
CA MET A 62 -8.23 5.87 4.07
C MET A 62 -9.75 5.67 4.18
N ILE A 63 -10.20 4.43 4.38
CA ILE A 63 -11.63 4.13 4.60
C ILE A 63 -12.07 4.71 5.94
N GLU A 64 -11.28 4.49 7.00
CA GLU A 64 -11.60 4.89 8.37
C GLU A 64 -11.52 6.41 8.58
N THR A 65 -10.54 7.08 7.97
CA THR A 65 -10.22 8.50 8.25
C THR A 65 -10.76 9.47 7.20
N GLU A 66 -10.82 9.08 5.92
CA GLU A 66 -11.15 9.98 4.81
C GLU A 66 -12.53 9.70 4.20
N ASN A 67 -13.27 8.70 4.71
CA ASN A 67 -14.54 8.21 4.16
C ASN A 67 -14.44 7.88 2.65
N LYS A 68 -13.28 7.36 2.21
CA LYS A 68 -13.01 6.96 0.80
C LYS A 68 -13.35 5.49 0.54
N GLY A 69 -14.36 4.97 1.23
CA GLY A 69 -14.78 3.56 1.25
C GLY A 69 -15.08 2.89 -0.08
N TYR A 70 -15.53 3.66 -1.07
CA TYR A 70 -16.16 3.15 -2.29
C TYR A 70 -15.18 2.75 -3.40
N LEU A 71 -13.87 2.99 -3.22
CA LEU A 71 -12.94 3.11 -4.35
C LEU A 71 -11.59 2.40 -4.19
N ILE A 72 -11.49 1.38 -3.33
CA ILE A 72 -10.21 0.71 -3.07
C ILE A 72 -10.34 -0.79 -3.32
N LYS A 73 -9.80 -1.27 -4.44
CA LYS A 73 -9.54 -2.70 -4.65
C LYS A 73 -8.10 -3.00 -4.25
N LEU A 74 -7.89 -4.09 -3.53
CA LEU A 74 -6.57 -4.52 -3.09
C LEU A 74 -6.18 -5.80 -3.82
N LEU A 75 -5.09 -5.76 -4.59
CA LEU A 75 -4.44 -6.93 -5.17
C LEU A 75 -3.17 -7.22 -4.36
N VAL A 76 -3.18 -8.36 -3.69
CA VAL A 76 -2.09 -8.81 -2.81
C VAL A 76 -1.44 -10.02 -3.46
N GLU A 77 -0.20 -9.86 -3.91
CA GLU A 77 0.65 -10.99 -4.23
C GLU A 77 1.54 -11.32 -3.04
N MET A 78 1.13 -12.35 -2.28
CA MET A 78 2.01 -13.01 -1.33
C MET A 78 2.57 -14.25 -2.00
N GLY A 79 3.88 -14.34 -2.18
CA GLY A 79 4.56 -15.60 -2.45
C GLY A 79 4.53 -16.54 -1.24
N ARG A 80 3.35 -16.82 -0.65
CA ARG A 80 3.08 -17.88 0.33
C ARG A 80 1.57 -18.02 0.57
N GLY A 81 1.02 -19.20 0.24
CA GLY A 81 -0.32 -19.60 0.67
C GLY A 81 -0.43 -19.65 2.20
N PRO A 82 -1.66 -19.61 2.77
CA PRO A 82 -1.88 -19.69 4.21
C PRO A 82 -1.12 -20.89 4.80
N PRO A 83 -0.43 -20.78 5.95
CA PRO A 83 0.34 -21.89 6.52
C PRO A 83 -0.48 -23.16 6.75
N HIS A 84 -1.80 -23.01 6.93
CA HIS A 84 -2.75 -24.10 7.11
C HIS A 84 -3.30 -24.69 5.80
N LEU A 85 -2.94 -24.14 4.63
CA LEU A 85 -3.30 -24.66 3.30
C LEU A 85 -2.07 -25.20 2.53
N GLN A 86 -0.92 -25.35 3.18
CA GLN A 86 0.23 -26.06 2.60
C GLN A 86 -0.05 -27.56 2.60
N GLY A 87 -0.70 -28.07 1.55
CA GLY A 87 -0.95 -29.50 1.41
C GLY A 87 -2.00 -29.93 0.38
N LEU A 88 -2.66 -29.01 -0.33
CA LEU A 88 -3.56 -29.38 -1.43
C LEU A 88 -2.97 -28.87 -2.75
N SER A 89 -2.06 -29.67 -3.30
CA SER A 89 -1.78 -29.73 -4.75
C SER A 89 -2.91 -30.47 -5.45
#